data_AF-A0A849WWX0-F1
#
_entry.id   AF-A0A849WWX0-F1
#
_cell.length_a   1.000
_cell.length_b   1.000
_cell.length_c   1.000
_cell.angle_alpha   90.00
_cell.angle_beta   90.00
_cell.angle_gamma   90.00
#
_symmetry.space_group_name_H-M   'P 1'
#
loop_
_entity.id
_entity.type
_entity.pdbx_description
1 polymer ?
#
loop_
_entity_poly.entity_id
_entity_poly.type
_entity_poly.pdbx_seq_one_letter_code
_entity_poly.pdbx_strand_id
1 'polypeptide(L)'
;MGLFQLVSKFEPKGDQPKAIQELVEGVRQGRRHQTLLGVTGSGKTFTLAHAIAELEKPALIVAHNKTLAAQLYEEFKEFFPRNAVEYFVSYYDYYQPEAYVPSTDTYIEKDSQINEEIDRMRHAATHSLLTRKDVIIVASVSFIYGLGSPELYRDLTCTIVEGVEQKRNDLLRKLVDIQYKRNDVDFHRGTFRVRGDTVEIFPAYEEEKALRVEFFGDVIDSITEVDPLRGVPLRKLKVVTIHPATHYVTEAAMRKKAIHSIQEELQKRLQQLFDLNKHVEMQRLEQRTLYDIEMLEELGYCQGIENYSRHLTGRAPGEPPPTLMEYFPDDFLCILDESHVTVSQIGAMYRGDRSRKMSLVDYGFRLPSALDNRPLQFSEFAEATE
;
A
#
# COMPACT_ATOMS: atom_id res chain seq x y z
N MET A 1 -29.24 -5.43 9.52
CA MET A 1 -28.66 -5.37 8.16
C MET A 1 -27.29 -6.02 8.24
N GLY A 2 -26.97 -6.88 7.28
CA GLY A 2 -25.66 -7.54 7.25
C GLY A 2 -24.51 -6.56 7.01
N LEU A 3 -23.28 -7.04 7.22
CA LEU A 3 -22.06 -6.26 7.06
C LEU A 3 -21.92 -5.73 5.62
N PHE A 4 -22.20 -6.57 4.63
CA PHE A 4 -22.21 -6.20 3.21
C PHE A 4 -23.64 -6.01 2.70
N GLN A 5 -23.89 -4.88 2.02
CA GLN A 5 -25.20 -4.49 1.50
C GLN A 5 -25.22 -4.61 -0.02
N LEU A 6 -25.50 -5.82 -0.50
CA LEU A 6 -25.66 -6.09 -1.93
C LEU A 6 -26.92 -5.39 -2.48
N VAL A 7 -26.74 -4.58 -3.52
CA VAL A 7 -27.80 -3.88 -4.26
C VAL A 7 -27.80 -4.39 -5.69
N SER A 8 -28.93 -4.93 -6.14
CA SER A 8 -29.12 -5.36 -7.52
C SER A 8 -30.59 -5.32 -7.90
N LYS A 9 -30.87 -5.10 -9.19
CA LYS A 9 -32.21 -5.25 -9.78
C LYS A 9 -32.50 -6.69 -10.20
N PHE A 10 -31.49 -7.55 -10.15
CA PHE A 10 -31.55 -8.93 -10.58
C PHE A 10 -31.48 -9.85 -9.36
N GLU A 11 -32.13 -11.00 -9.47
CA GLU A 11 -32.01 -12.10 -8.51
C GLU A 11 -31.17 -13.22 -9.16
N PRO A 12 -30.45 -14.05 -8.36
CA PRO A 12 -29.73 -15.20 -8.87
C PRO A 12 -30.64 -16.13 -9.69
N LYS A 13 -30.19 -16.50 -10.90
CA LYS A 13 -30.95 -17.35 -11.85
C LYS A 13 -30.09 -18.49 -12.40
N GLY A 14 -30.74 -19.50 -12.97
CA GLY A 14 -30.07 -20.67 -13.52
C GLY A 14 -29.31 -21.42 -12.43
N ASP A 15 -28.03 -21.71 -12.67
CA ASP A 15 -27.17 -22.43 -11.71
C ASP A 15 -26.57 -21.53 -10.61
N GLN A 16 -26.75 -20.21 -10.69
CA GLN A 16 -26.19 -19.26 -9.72
C GLN A 16 -26.60 -19.55 -8.26
N PRO A 17 -27.89 -19.82 -7.93
CA PRO A 17 -28.28 -20.10 -6.54
C PRO A 17 -27.53 -21.30 -5.94
N LYS A 18 -27.37 -22.36 -6.73
CA LYS A 18 -26.66 -23.57 -6.30
C LYS A 18 -25.16 -23.29 -6.14
N ALA A 19 -24.55 -22.57 -7.09
CA ALA A 19 -23.14 -22.20 -7.01
C ALA A 19 -22.83 -21.32 -5.79
N ILE A 20 -23.69 -20.34 -5.50
CA ILE A 20 -23.58 -19.50 -4.29
C ILE A 20 -23.62 -20.39 -3.04
N GLN A 21 -24.63 -21.25 -2.93
CA GLN A 21 -24.80 -22.14 -1.79
C GLN A 21 -23.57 -23.03 -1.57
N GLU A 22 -23.06 -23.67 -2.62
CA GLU A 22 -21.90 -24.57 -2.53
C GLU A 22 -20.62 -23.83 -2.09
N LEU A 23 -20.38 -22.62 -2.62
CA LEU A 23 -19.24 -21.79 -2.23
C LEU A 23 -19.33 -21.38 -0.76
N VAL A 24 -20.50 -20.88 -0.35
CA VAL A 24 -20.73 -20.40 1.02
C VAL A 24 -20.64 -21.54 2.03
N GLU A 25 -21.24 -22.69 1.73
CA GLU A 25 -21.14 -23.87 2.57
C GLU A 25 -19.70 -24.37 2.65
N GLY A 26 -18.96 -24.38 1.54
CA GLY A 26 -17.56 -24.78 1.52
C GLY A 26 -16.69 -23.89 2.44
N VAL A 27 -16.87 -22.57 2.41
CA VAL A 27 -16.12 -21.66 3.30
C VAL A 27 -16.53 -21.89 4.75
N ARG A 28 -17.83 -22.05 5.05
CA ARG A 28 -18.32 -22.32 6.42
C ARG A 28 -17.85 -23.67 6.97
N GLN A 29 -17.60 -24.65 6.10
CA GLN A 29 -16.98 -25.94 6.45
C GLN A 29 -15.45 -25.87 6.61
N GLY A 30 -14.83 -24.69 6.41
CA GLY A 30 -13.38 -24.52 6.50
C GLY A 30 -12.61 -25.03 5.27
N ARG A 31 -13.26 -25.21 4.11
CA ARG A 31 -12.56 -25.56 2.87
C ARG A 31 -11.73 -24.37 2.41
N ARG A 32 -10.40 -24.54 2.43
CA ARG A 32 -9.43 -23.50 2.05
C ARG A 32 -9.44 -23.18 0.56
N HIS A 33 -9.54 -24.20 -0.29
CA HIS A 33 -9.54 -24.03 -1.75
C HIS A 33 -10.86 -24.48 -2.36
N GLN A 34 -11.43 -23.63 -3.20
CA GLN A 34 -12.64 -23.90 -3.96
C GLN A 34 -12.47 -23.37 -5.38
N THR A 35 -13.22 -23.92 -6.33
CA THR A 35 -13.15 -23.49 -7.74
C THR A 35 -14.55 -23.32 -8.29
N LEU A 36 -14.89 -22.09 -8.69
CA LEU A 36 -16.11 -21.80 -9.43
C LEU A 36 -15.87 -22.03 -10.92
N LEU A 37 -16.27 -23.19 -11.44
CA LEU A 37 -16.19 -23.49 -12.87
C LEU A 37 -17.37 -22.87 -13.63
N GLY A 38 -17.26 -21.57 -13.94
CA GLY A 38 -18.30 -20.82 -14.65
C GLY A 38 -17.95 -20.52 -16.11
N VAL A 39 -18.87 -20.83 -17.04
CA VAL A 39 -18.75 -20.44 -18.44
C VAL A 39 -18.74 -18.91 -18.61
N THR A 40 -18.17 -18.41 -19.71
CA THR A 40 -18.18 -16.97 -20.00
C THR A 40 -19.62 -16.46 -20.14
N GLY A 41 -19.92 -15.30 -19.53
CA GLY A 41 -21.25 -14.72 -19.54
C GLY A 41 -22.25 -15.31 -18.52
N SER A 42 -21.85 -16.26 -17.68
CA SER A 42 -22.74 -16.85 -16.66
C SER A 42 -23.01 -15.94 -15.44
N GLY A 43 -22.48 -14.71 -15.41
CA GLY A 43 -22.57 -13.81 -14.26
C GLY A 43 -21.73 -14.26 -13.05
N LYS A 44 -20.46 -14.63 -13.29
CA LYS A 44 -19.51 -15.03 -12.23
C LYS A 44 -19.34 -13.96 -11.16
N THR A 45 -19.16 -12.69 -11.55
CA THR A 45 -19.05 -11.57 -10.60
C THR A 45 -20.27 -11.49 -9.69
N PHE A 46 -21.48 -11.61 -10.25
CA PHE A 46 -22.72 -11.55 -9.48
C PHE A 46 -22.85 -12.73 -8.48
N THR A 47 -22.42 -13.92 -8.91
CA THR A 47 -22.35 -15.11 -8.03
C THR A 47 -21.40 -14.86 -6.84
N LEU A 48 -20.21 -14.30 -7.11
CA LEU A 48 -19.22 -13.99 -6.08
C LEU A 48 -19.68 -12.86 -5.15
N ALA A 49 -20.37 -11.84 -5.68
CA ALA A 49 -20.96 -10.76 -4.87
C ALA A 49 -21.98 -11.32 -3.85
N HIS A 50 -22.86 -12.22 -4.27
CA HIS A 50 -23.76 -12.92 -3.35
C HIS A 50 -23.01 -13.74 -2.29
N ALA A 51 -21.96 -14.47 -2.69
CA ALA A 51 -21.16 -15.24 -1.74
C ALA A 51 -20.46 -14.35 -0.70
N ILE A 52 -19.88 -13.21 -1.11
CA ILE A 52 -19.27 -12.23 -0.20
C ILE A 52 -20.33 -11.69 0.78
N ALA A 53 -21.50 -11.33 0.26
CA ALA A 53 -22.60 -10.81 1.08
C ALA A 53 -23.10 -11.80 2.13
N GLU A 54 -23.14 -13.11 1.82
CA GLU A 54 -23.54 -14.16 2.76
C GLU A 54 -22.44 -14.59 3.75
N LEU A 55 -21.17 -14.42 3.37
CA LEU A 55 -20.02 -14.79 4.20
C LEU A 55 -19.62 -13.70 5.17
N GLU A 56 -19.91 -12.44 4.88
CA GLU A 56 -19.62 -11.28 5.73
C GLU A 56 -18.14 -11.14 6.11
N LYS A 57 -17.24 -11.41 5.17
CA LYS A 57 -15.78 -11.30 5.34
C LYS A 57 -15.19 -10.27 4.36
N PRO A 58 -14.14 -9.54 4.75
CA PRO A 58 -13.36 -8.75 3.81
C PRO A 58 -12.88 -9.63 2.64
N ALA A 59 -12.84 -9.06 1.44
CA ALA A 59 -12.48 -9.80 0.24
C ALA A 59 -11.36 -9.11 -0.55
N LEU A 60 -10.36 -9.88 -0.94
CA LEU A 60 -9.36 -9.51 -1.93
C LEU A 60 -9.69 -10.20 -3.25
N ILE A 61 -9.92 -9.41 -4.29
CA ILE A 61 -10.22 -9.90 -5.64
C ILE A 61 -9.02 -9.57 -6.53
N VAL A 62 -8.40 -10.59 -7.11
CA VAL A 62 -7.16 -10.43 -7.87
C VAL A 62 -7.42 -10.67 -9.34
N ALA A 63 -7.08 -9.68 -10.17
CA ALA A 63 -7.10 -9.79 -11.62
C ALA A 63 -5.68 -9.71 -12.22
N HIS A 64 -5.44 -10.45 -13.29
CA HIS A 64 -4.12 -10.51 -13.92
C HIS A 64 -3.73 -9.25 -14.72
N ASN A 65 -4.67 -8.33 -14.97
CA ASN A 65 -4.42 -7.09 -15.72
C ASN A 65 -5.27 -5.92 -15.20
N LYS A 66 -4.83 -4.68 -15.49
CA LYS A 66 -5.47 -3.44 -15.00
C LYS A 66 -6.87 -3.22 -15.60
N THR A 67 -7.12 -3.64 -16.84
CA THR A 67 -8.41 -3.45 -17.50
C THR A 67 -9.51 -4.26 -16.83
N LEU A 68 -9.23 -5.54 -16.58
CA LEU A 68 -10.14 -6.45 -15.89
C LEU A 68 -10.32 -6.05 -14.42
N ALA A 69 -9.24 -5.62 -13.76
CA ALA A 69 -9.32 -5.06 -12.41
C ALA A 69 -10.27 -3.85 -12.36
N ALA A 70 -10.17 -2.92 -13.31
CA ALA A 70 -11.05 -1.75 -13.37
C ALA A 70 -12.52 -2.15 -13.62
N GLN A 71 -12.77 -3.11 -14.52
CA GLN A 71 -14.12 -3.64 -14.77
C GLN A 71 -14.74 -4.24 -13.52
N LEU A 72 -14.00 -5.13 -12.84
CA LEU A 72 -14.45 -5.74 -11.58
C LEU A 72 -14.68 -4.68 -10.51
N TYR A 73 -13.79 -3.69 -10.38
CA TYR A 73 -13.96 -2.60 -9.42
C TYR A 73 -15.28 -1.84 -9.64
N GLU A 74 -15.60 -1.45 -10.87
CA GLU A 74 -16.87 -0.79 -11.19
C GLU A 74 -18.08 -1.70 -10.93
N GLU A 75 -18.03 -2.97 -11.35
CA GLU A 75 -19.11 -3.94 -11.07
C GLU A 75 -19.35 -4.10 -9.57
N PHE A 76 -18.30 -4.29 -8.77
CA PHE A 76 -18.42 -4.42 -7.31
C PHE A 76 -18.90 -3.12 -6.66
N LYS A 77 -18.52 -1.95 -7.18
CA LYS A 77 -18.98 -0.66 -6.68
C LYS A 77 -20.47 -0.43 -6.94
N GLU A 78 -20.98 -0.88 -8.08
CA GLU A 78 -22.41 -0.93 -8.37
C GLU A 78 -23.16 -1.90 -7.46
N PHE A 79 -22.58 -3.08 -7.18
CA PHE A 79 -23.16 -4.08 -6.30
C PHE A 79 -23.14 -3.67 -4.81
N PHE A 80 -22.13 -2.95 -4.35
CA PHE A 80 -21.94 -2.59 -2.94
C PHE A 80 -21.76 -1.07 -2.74
N PRO A 81 -22.73 -0.24 -3.13
CA PRO A 81 -22.60 1.22 -3.13
C PRO A 81 -22.52 1.84 -1.72
N ARG A 82 -22.68 1.02 -0.67
CA ARG A 82 -22.65 1.42 0.75
C ARG A 82 -21.50 0.82 1.54
N ASN A 83 -20.69 -0.04 0.91
CA ASN A 83 -19.51 -0.66 1.52
C ASN A 83 -18.22 -0.05 0.94
N ALA A 84 -17.06 -0.38 1.50
CA ALA A 84 -15.79 0.04 0.92
C ALA A 84 -15.38 -0.90 -0.20
N VAL A 85 -15.65 -0.50 -1.44
CA VAL A 85 -15.07 -1.12 -2.63
C VAL A 85 -13.88 -0.27 -3.05
N GLU A 86 -12.69 -0.85 -2.98
CA GLU A 86 -11.42 -0.15 -3.12
C GLU A 86 -10.59 -0.75 -4.26
N TYR A 87 -9.67 0.04 -4.81
CA TYR A 87 -8.86 -0.33 -5.96
C TYR A 87 -7.37 -0.28 -5.63
N PHE A 88 -6.65 -1.38 -5.86
CA PHE A 88 -5.25 -1.52 -5.51
C PHE A 88 -4.40 -2.12 -6.65
N VAL A 89 -3.92 -1.24 -7.53
CA VAL A 89 -3.02 -1.61 -8.63
C VAL A 89 -1.72 -0.82 -8.55
N SER A 90 -0.78 -1.10 -9.45
CA SER A 90 0.40 -0.24 -9.62
C SER A 90 -0.03 1.17 -9.99
N TYR A 91 0.33 2.13 -9.14
CA TYR A 91 0.16 3.57 -9.33
C TYR A 91 1.10 4.19 -10.36
N TYR A 92 1.93 3.40 -11.05
CA TYR A 92 2.75 3.92 -12.12
C TYR A 92 1.98 3.88 -13.45
N ASP A 93 1.87 5.04 -14.11
CA ASP A 93 1.45 5.13 -15.51
C ASP A 93 2.57 4.65 -16.43
N TYR A 94 3.80 5.04 -16.08
CA TYR A 94 5.04 4.58 -16.69
C TYR A 94 6.02 4.16 -15.60
N TYR A 95 6.68 3.02 -15.80
CA TYR A 95 7.70 2.52 -14.87
C TYR A 95 8.83 1.82 -15.63
N GLN A 96 10.02 2.38 -15.50
CA GLN A 96 11.27 1.76 -15.88
C GLN A 96 12.03 1.37 -14.61
N PRO A 97 12.23 0.06 -14.35
CA PRO A 97 13.00 -0.36 -13.20
C PRO A 97 14.48 -0.02 -13.39
N GLU A 98 15.16 0.22 -12.27
CA GLU A 98 16.62 0.22 -12.24
C GLU A 98 17.16 -1.14 -12.73
N ALA A 99 18.12 -1.13 -13.65
CA ALA A 99 18.72 -2.34 -14.18
C ALA A 99 20.16 -2.10 -14.63
N TYR A 100 20.94 -3.16 -14.70
CA TYR A 100 22.26 -3.15 -15.30
C TYR A 100 22.35 -4.29 -16.31
N VAL A 101 22.80 -3.96 -17.52
CA VAL A 101 22.95 -4.91 -18.63
C VAL A 101 24.46 -5.14 -18.85
N PRO A 102 25.02 -6.25 -18.35
CA PRO A 102 26.47 -6.47 -18.39
C PRO A 102 27.05 -6.58 -19.80
N SER A 103 26.27 -7.12 -20.75
CA SER A 103 26.72 -7.32 -22.13
C SER A 103 27.01 -6.02 -22.88
N THR A 104 26.41 -4.91 -22.45
CA THR A 104 26.58 -3.58 -23.06
C THR A 104 27.14 -2.55 -22.09
N ASP A 105 27.53 -2.98 -20.89
CA ASP A 105 27.96 -2.11 -19.77
C ASP A 105 27.01 -0.91 -19.56
N THR A 106 25.69 -1.16 -19.65
CA THR A 106 24.69 -0.10 -19.60
C THR A 106 23.94 -0.13 -18.28
N TYR A 107 24.07 0.95 -17.52
CA TYR A 107 23.21 1.22 -16.36
C TYR A 107 21.96 1.97 -16.81
N ILE A 108 20.80 1.45 -16.41
CA ILE A 108 19.50 2.00 -16.70
C ILE A 108 18.96 2.59 -15.40
N GLU A 109 18.81 3.90 -15.36
CA GLU A 109 18.22 4.60 -14.22
C GLU A 109 16.74 4.26 -14.06
N LYS A 110 16.30 4.26 -12.80
CA LYS A 110 14.88 4.19 -12.47
C LYS A 110 14.23 5.48 -12.96
N ASP A 111 13.21 5.32 -13.79
CA ASP A 111 12.35 6.42 -14.21
C ASP A 111 10.89 5.99 -14.06
N SER A 112 10.05 6.88 -13.58
CA SER A 112 8.66 6.53 -13.28
C SER A 112 7.77 7.75 -13.21
N GLN A 113 6.54 7.59 -13.70
CA GLN A 113 5.48 8.57 -13.56
C GLN A 113 4.38 8.00 -12.68
N ILE A 114 4.11 8.67 -11.56
CA ILE A 114 3.06 8.29 -10.61
C ILE A 114 1.74 8.89 -11.08
N ASN A 115 0.69 8.06 -11.04
CA ASN A 115 -0.69 8.43 -11.17
C ASN A 115 -1.25 8.75 -9.78
N GLU A 116 -1.50 10.03 -9.54
CA GLU A 116 -1.96 10.53 -8.24
C GLU A 116 -3.33 9.96 -7.84
N GLU A 117 -4.21 9.70 -8.81
CA GLU A 117 -5.54 9.13 -8.51
C GLU A 117 -5.42 7.68 -8.03
N ILE A 118 -4.60 6.87 -8.69
CA ILE A 118 -4.37 5.48 -8.29
C ILE A 118 -3.63 5.40 -6.94
N ASP A 119 -2.66 6.29 -6.71
CA ASP A 119 -2.00 6.39 -5.41
C ASP A 119 -3.00 6.71 -4.28
N ARG A 120 -3.93 7.64 -4.51
CA ARG A 120 -5.02 7.93 -3.57
C ARG A 120 -5.87 6.69 -3.30
N MET A 121 -6.27 5.97 -4.35
CA MET A 121 -7.06 4.74 -4.22
C MET A 121 -6.32 3.66 -3.41
N ARG A 122 -4.99 3.55 -3.56
CA ARG A 122 -4.17 2.64 -2.74
C ARG A 122 -4.18 3.05 -1.26
N HIS A 123 -4.07 4.35 -0.98
CA HIS A 123 -4.18 4.88 0.36
C HIS A 123 -5.57 4.63 0.96
N ALA A 124 -6.64 4.84 0.19
CA ALA A 124 -8.01 4.53 0.58
C ALA A 124 -8.19 3.04 0.90
N ALA A 125 -7.63 2.14 0.09
CA ALA A 125 -7.68 0.70 0.32
C ALA A 125 -7.06 0.28 1.66
N THR A 126 -5.83 0.73 1.95
CA THR A 126 -5.17 0.44 3.24
C THR A 126 -5.88 1.07 4.42
N HIS A 127 -6.38 2.29 4.26
CA HIS A 127 -7.14 3.00 5.29
C HIS A 127 -8.45 2.28 5.60
N SER A 128 -9.17 1.83 4.57
CA SER A 128 -10.43 1.07 4.72
C SER A 128 -10.20 -0.25 5.47
N LEU A 129 -9.14 -1.00 5.17
CA LEU A 129 -8.83 -2.24 5.93
C LEU A 129 -8.59 -2.00 7.42
N LEU A 130 -8.02 -0.85 7.79
CA LEU A 130 -7.72 -0.53 9.19
C LEU A 130 -8.90 0.07 9.95
N THR A 131 -9.87 0.64 9.26
CA THR A 131 -10.95 1.43 9.88
C THR A 131 -12.33 0.79 9.81
N ARG A 132 -12.52 -0.21 8.94
CA ARG A 132 -13.82 -0.88 8.74
C ARG A 132 -13.66 -2.34 8.33
N LYS A 133 -14.75 -3.11 8.47
CA LYS A 133 -14.77 -4.56 8.21
C LYS A 133 -15.43 -4.94 6.89
N ASP A 134 -16.21 -4.05 6.30
CA ASP A 134 -16.95 -4.27 5.06
C ASP A 134 -16.16 -3.80 3.84
N VAL A 135 -14.99 -4.41 3.62
CA VAL A 135 -14.03 -4.02 2.59
C VAL A 135 -13.90 -5.08 1.50
N ILE A 136 -14.01 -4.65 0.25
CA ILE A 136 -13.66 -5.43 -0.94
C ILE A 136 -12.54 -4.66 -1.64
N ILE A 137 -11.38 -5.27 -1.81
CA ILE A 137 -10.29 -4.70 -2.60
C ILE A 137 -10.18 -5.45 -3.91
N VAL A 138 -10.28 -4.73 -5.02
CA VAL A 138 -9.93 -5.24 -6.34
C VAL A 138 -8.49 -4.85 -6.65
N ALA A 139 -7.63 -5.84 -6.86
CA ALA A 139 -6.19 -5.66 -7.00
C ALA A 139 -5.61 -6.34 -8.24
N SER A 140 -4.49 -5.79 -8.72
CA SER A 140 -3.56 -6.54 -9.57
C SER A 140 -2.53 -7.24 -8.69
N VAL A 141 -1.55 -7.95 -9.28
CA VAL A 141 -0.39 -8.50 -8.56
C VAL A 141 0.41 -7.48 -7.72
N SER A 142 0.07 -6.19 -7.74
CA SER A 142 0.62 -5.23 -6.78
C SER A 142 0.36 -5.61 -5.31
N PHE A 143 -0.62 -6.45 -4.98
CA PHE A 143 -0.94 -6.82 -3.60
C PHE A 143 0.17 -7.63 -2.91
N ILE A 144 1.00 -8.36 -3.68
CA ILE A 144 2.16 -9.13 -3.18
C ILE A 144 3.46 -8.32 -3.16
N TYR A 145 3.44 -7.06 -3.58
CA TYR A 145 4.61 -6.20 -3.53
C TYR A 145 4.72 -5.47 -2.19
N GLY A 146 5.95 -5.10 -1.86
CA GLY A 146 6.27 -4.37 -0.64
C GLY A 146 5.44 -3.11 -0.44
N LEU A 147 5.03 -2.94 0.80
CA LEU A 147 4.29 -1.83 1.36
C LEU A 147 4.89 -1.50 2.74
N GLY A 148 4.43 -0.40 3.34
CA GLY A 148 4.73 -0.11 4.74
C GLY A 148 4.23 -1.19 5.69
N SER A 149 4.80 -1.23 6.89
CA SER A 149 4.24 -2.05 7.97
C SER A 149 2.84 -1.55 8.34
N PRO A 150 1.83 -2.44 8.42
CA PRO A 150 0.49 -2.08 8.85
C PRO A 150 0.47 -1.58 10.31
N GLU A 151 1.35 -2.10 11.17
CA GLU A 151 1.52 -1.63 12.54
C GLU A 151 1.98 -0.18 12.56
N LEU A 152 3.08 0.14 11.85
CA LEU A 152 3.56 1.52 11.76
C LEU A 152 2.53 2.46 11.14
N TYR A 153 1.82 2.01 10.11
CA TYR A 153 0.79 2.81 9.46
C TYR A 153 -0.41 3.09 10.38
N ARG A 154 -0.74 2.15 11.27
CA ARG A 154 -1.81 2.26 12.29
C ARG A 154 -1.38 3.10 13.48
N ASP A 155 -0.14 2.95 13.93
CA ASP A 155 0.35 3.56 15.17
C ASP A 155 0.80 5.01 14.94
N LEU A 156 1.38 5.30 13.76
CA LEU A 156 1.80 6.65 13.38
C LEU A 156 0.62 7.47 12.85
N THR A 157 -0.32 7.78 13.74
CA THR A 157 -1.49 8.58 13.43
C THR A 157 -1.51 9.91 14.18
N CYS A 158 -2.24 10.87 13.62
CA CYS A 158 -2.53 12.14 14.26
C CYS A 158 -4.01 12.22 14.63
N THR A 159 -4.34 11.91 15.88
CA THR A 159 -5.70 12.08 16.41
C THR A 159 -5.92 13.52 16.89
N ILE A 160 -7.05 14.09 16.49
CA ILE A 160 -7.51 15.44 16.82
C ILE A 160 -8.88 15.30 17.47
N VAL A 161 -9.07 15.92 18.63
CA VAL A 161 -10.28 15.82 19.45
C VAL A 161 -10.79 17.21 19.79
N GLU A 162 -12.08 17.47 19.53
CA GLU A 162 -12.74 18.74 19.89
C GLU A 162 -12.72 18.94 21.42
N GLY A 163 -12.35 20.15 21.86
CA GLY A 163 -12.30 20.55 23.26
C GLY A 163 -11.01 20.15 24.00
N VAL A 164 -10.04 19.51 23.33
CA VAL A 164 -8.76 19.14 23.94
C VAL A 164 -7.74 20.27 23.80
N GLU A 165 -6.96 20.50 24.86
CA GLU A 165 -5.81 21.39 24.84
C GLU A 165 -4.69 20.78 23.98
N GLN A 166 -4.43 21.42 22.84
CA GLN A 166 -3.38 21.06 21.91
C GLN A 166 -2.88 22.33 21.24
N LYS A 167 -1.58 22.63 21.40
CA LYS A 167 -0.97 23.77 20.71
C LYS A 167 -0.99 23.53 19.21
N ARG A 168 -1.35 24.58 18.45
CA ARG A 168 -1.37 24.53 16.98
C ARG A 168 -0.04 24.01 16.41
N ASN A 169 1.09 24.54 16.89
CA ASN A 169 2.41 24.15 16.38
C ASN A 169 2.76 22.67 16.67
N ASP A 170 2.21 22.08 17.72
CA ASP A 170 2.42 20.66 18.02
C ASP A 170 1.58 19.78 17.08
N LEU A 171 0.38 20.22 16.68
CA LEU A 171 -0.35 19.60 15.58
C LEU A 171 0.46 19.65 14.28
N LEU A 172 1.02 20.80 13.92
CA LEU A 172 1.79 20.94 12.68
C LEU A 172 3.02 20.01 12.66
N ARG A 173 3.73 19.87 13.78
CA ARG A 173 4.85 18.93 13.91
C ARG A 173 4.40 17.49 13.70
N LYS A 174 3.32 17.07 14.38
CA LYS A 174 2.76 15.72 14.20
C LYS A 174 2.39 15.43 12.75
N LEU A 175 1.80 16.39 12.04
CA LEU A 175 1.47 16.25 10.61
C LEU A 175 2.72 16.06 9.75
N VAL A 176 3.79 16.81 10.02
CA VAL A 176 5.08 16.64 9.33
C VAL A 176 5.70 15.28 9.65
N ASP A 177 5.62 14.81 10.89
CA ASP A 177 6.14 13.50 11.30
C ASP A 177 5.46 12.36 10.50
N ILE A 178 4.16 12.47 10.25
CA ILE A 178 3.38 11.55 9.41
C ILE A 178 3.41 11.93 7.90
N GLN A 179 4.42 12.68 7.48
CA GLN A 179 4.80 12.99 6.10
C GLN A 179 3.87 13.94 5.31
N TYR A 180 3.05 14.73 6.00
CA TYR A 180 2.30 15.80 5.34
C TYR A 180 3.19 17.02 5.09
N LYS A 181 2.96 17.68 3.96
CA LYS A 181 3.70 18.89 3.58
C LYS A 181 2.87 20.14 3.85
N ARG A 182 3.52 21.17 4.39
CA ARG A 182 2.86 22.48 4.48
C ARG A 182 2.83 23.13 3.11
N ASN A 183 1.64 23.51 2.62
CA ASN A 183 1.48 24.24 1.37
C ASN A 183 0.33 25.24 1.47
N ASP A 184 0.65 26.51 1.70
CA ASP A 184 -0.35 27.57 1.89
C ASP A 184 -0.96 28.07 0.56
N VAL A 185 -0.31 27.77 -0.58
CA VAL A 185 -0.72 28.23 -1.92
C VAL A 185 -1.55 27.15 -2.64
N ASP A 186 -0.99 25.96 -2.76
CA ASP A 186 -1.61 24.85 -3.49
C ASP A 186 -2.07 23.77 -2.52
N PHE A 187 -3.38 23.68 -2.31
CA PHE A 187 -3.97 22.80 -1.32
C PHE A 187 -4.48 21.52 -1.97
N HIS A 188 -3.68 20.47 -1.85
CA HIS A 188 -3.94 19.15 -2.41
C HIS A 188 -3.71 18.05 -1.37
N ARG A 189 -4.08 16.81 -1.70
CA ARG A 189 -3.92 15.64 -0.83
C ARG A 189 -2.49 15.51 -0.28
N GLY A 190 -2.36 15.08 0.97
CA GLY A 190 -1.07 14.97 1.65
C GLY A 190 -0.48 16.31 2.09
N THR A 191 -1.25 17.40 2.04
CA THR A 191 -0.81 18.72 2.51
C THR A 191 -1.68 19.28 3.63
N PHE A 192 -1.14 20.28 4.31
CA PHE A 192 -1.91 21.13 5.21
C PHE A 192 -1.53 22.60 5.00
N ARG A 193 -2.44 23.51 5.38
CA ARG A 193 -2.24 24.96 5.34
C ARG A 193 -2.75 25.64 6.59
N VAL A 194 -2.24 26.84 6.88
CA VAL A 194 -2.61 27.61 8.07
C VAL A 194 -3.17 28.96 7.66
N ARG A 195 -4.36 29.29 8.19
CA ARG A 195 -5.04 30.58 7.98
C ARG A 195 -5.49 31.14 9.32
N GLY A 196 -4.65 31.99 9.92
CA GLY A 196 -4.89 32.49 11.28
C GLY A 196 -4.94 31.35 12.29
N ASP A 197 -6.08 31.19 12.95
CA ASP A 197 -6.33 30.16 13.96
C ASP A 197 -6.93 28.88 13.38
N THR A 198 -7.00 28.78 12.05
CA THR A 198 -7.49 27.59 11.34
C THR A 198 -6.33 26.82 10.71
N VAL A 199 -6.32 25.51 10.91
CA VAL A 199 -5.47 24.56 10.16
C VAL A 199 -6.38 23.73 9.25
N GLU A 200 -6.12 23.76 7.95
CA GLU A 200 -6.81 22.91 6.99
C GLU A 200 -5.87 21.78 6.54
N ILE A 201 -6.35 20.55 6.55
CA ILE A 201 -5.58 19.33 6.29
C ILE A 201 -6.30 18.54 5.22
N PHE A 202 -5.60 18.12 4.16
CA PHE A 202 -6.17 17.28 3.11
C PHE A 202 -5.59 15.86 3.23
N PRO A 203 -6.34 14.90 3.80
CA PRO A 203 -5.86 13.53 3.97
C PRO A 203 -5.45 12.85 2.66
N ALA A 204 -4.40 12.03 2.68
CA ALA A 204 -3.86 11.41 1.46
C ALA A 204 -4.80 10.36 0.81
N TYR A 205 -5.71 9.78 1.60
CA TYR A 205 -6.72 8.81 1.19
C TYR A 205 -8.06 9.44 0.78
N GLU A 206 -8.26 10.74 1.01
CA GLU A 206 -9.50 11.43 0.69
C GLU A 206 -9.47 12.03 -0.72
N GLU A 207 -10.65 12.21 -1.30
CA GLU A 207 -10.84 12.80 -2.63
C GLU A 207 -11.63 14.11 -2.56
N GLU A 208 -12.77 14.07 -1.88
CA GLU A 208 -13.76 15.16 -1.88
C GLU A 208 -13.79 15.96 -0.58
N LYS A 209 -12.98 15.56 0.41
CA LYS A 209 -13.08 16.07 1.78
C LYS A 209 -11.73 16.45 2.35
N ALA A 210 -11.67 17.66 2.88
CA ALA A 210 -10.59 18.12 3.74
C ALA A 210 -11.12 18.33 5.16
N LEU A 211 -10.20 18.43 6.12
CA LEU A 211 -10.49 18.72 7.52
C LEU A 211 -10.12 20.16 7.81
N ARG A 212 -11.04 20.90 8.41
CA ARG A 212 -10.82 22.23 8.99
C ARG A 212 -10.81 22.11 10.51
N VAL A 213 -9.69 22.45 11.12
CA VAL A 213 -9.49 22.45 12.56
C VAL A 213 -9.34 23.90 13.02
N GLU A 214 -10.29 24.36 13.82
CA GLU A 214 -10.32 25.73 14.36
C GLU A 214 -9.82 25.73 15.79
N PHE A 215 -8.93 26.65 16.12
CA PHE A 215 -8.34 26.81 17.45
C PHE A 215 -8.90 28.03 18.16
N PHE A 216 -9.06 27.92 19.48
CA PHE A 216 -9.25 29.04 20.39
C PHE A 216 -8.09 29.06 21.40
N GLY A 217 -7.06 29.85 21.08
CA GLY A 217 -5.79 29.78 21.80
C GLY A 217 -5.12 28.41 21.60
N ASP A 218 -4.91 27.68 22.69
CA ASP A 218 -4.30 26.35 22.70
C ASP A 218 -5.34 25.21 22.79
N VAL A 219 -6.62 25.49 22.51
CA VAL A 219 -7.71 24.48 22.53
C VAL A 219 -8.28 24.30 21.13
N ILE A 220 -8.56 23.06 20.74
CA ILE A 220 -9.30 22.76 19.51
C ILE A 220 -10.78 23.11 19.74
N ASP A 221 -11.26 24.16 19.10
CA ASP A 221 -12.64 24.64 19.24
C ASP A 221 -13.61 23.82 18.37
N SER A 222 -13.23 23.55 17.12
CA SER A 222 -14.10 22.84 16.18
C SER A 222 -13.33 22.02 15.15
N ILE A 223 -13.90 20.86 14.77
CA ILE A 223 -13.40 20.03 13.67
C ILE A 223 -14.54 19.89 12.66
N THR A 224 -14.30 20.30 11.43
CA THR A 224 -15.32 20.30 10.37
C THR A 224 -14.75 19.69 9.09
N GLU A 225 -15.46 18.74 8.49
CA GLU A 225 -15.19 18.34 7.12
C GLU A 225 -15.66 19.42 6.16
N VAL A 226 -14.82 19.75 5.18
CA VAL A 226 -15.09 20.81 4.19
C VAL A 226 -14.81 20.29 2.79
N ASP A 227 -15.53 20.83 1.80
CA ASP A 227 -15.16 20.69 0.40
C ASP A 227 -13.80 21.39 0.17
N PRO A 228 -12.75 20.71 -0.33
CA PRO A 228 -11.41 21.28 -0.43
C PRO A 228 -11.31 22.41 -1.47
N LEU A 229 -12.21 22.45 -2.45
CA LEU A 229 -12.24 23.45 -3.51
C LEU A 229 -13.08 24.67 -3.11
N ARG A 230 -14.29 24.44 -2.61
CA ARG A 230 -15.27 25.48 -2.27
C ARG A 230 -15.15 25.99 -0.84
N GLY A 231 -14.52 25.22 0.05
CA GLY A 231 -14.40 25.52 1.48
C GLY A 231 -15.72 25.45 2.26
N VAL A 232 -16.76 24.86 1.66
CA VAL A 232 -18.11 24.74 2.24
C VAL A 232 -18.10 23.66 3.32
N PRO A 233 -18.64 23.93 4.53
CA PRO A 233 -18.74 22.93 5.58
C PRO A 233 -19.74 21.83 5.21
N LEU A 234 -19.32 20.58 5.40
CA LEU A 234 -20.11 19.38 5.11
C LEU A 234 -20.69 18.79 6.39
N ARG A 235 -19.85 18.45 7.37
CA ARG A 235 -20.26 17.92 8.68
C ARG A 235 -19.25 18.27 9.77
N LYS A 236 -19.74 18.42 11.01
CA LYS A 236 -18.89 18.55 12.20
C LYS A 236 -18.50 17.19 12.76
N LEU A 237 -17.28 17.09 13.26
CA LEU A 237 -16.71 15.89 13.88
C LEU A 237 -16.30 16.19 15.32
N LYS A 238 -16.44 15.20 16.20
CA LYS A 238 -15.90 15.28 17.57
C LYS A 238 -14.46 14.79 17.68
N VAL A 239 -14.11 13.80 16.86
CA VAL A 239 -12.79 13.17 16.81
C VAL A 239 -12.49 12.85 15.36
N VAL A 240 -11.23 13.01 14.97
CA VAL A 240 -10.71 12.51 13.70
C VAL A 240 -9.30 11.97 13.90
N THR A 241 -8.98 10.86 13.23
CA THR A 241 -7.64 10.28 13.20
C THR A 241 -7.10 10.35 11.78
N ILE A 242 -5.97 11.03 11.60
CA ILE A 242 -5.32 11.19 10.30
C ILE A 242 -4.18 10.17 10.21
N HIS A 243 -4.18 9.37 9.13
CA HIS A 243 -3.15 8.37 8.83
C HIS A 243 -2.01 8.97 7.99
N PRO A 244 -0.83 8.34 7.93
CA PRO A 244 0.32 8.83 7.18
C PRO A 244 0.04 9.11 5.70
N ALA A 245 0.69 10.15 5.18
CA ALA A 245 0.63 10.54 3.76
C ALA A 245 1.45 9.65 2.82
N THR A 246 2.12 8.63 3.35
CA THR A 246 2.88 7.63 2.60
C THR A 246 2.82 6.29 3.32
N HIS A 247 2.86 5.18 2.58
CA HIS A 247 3.00 3.85 3.18
C HIS A 247 4.39 3.65 3.81
N TYR A 248 5.44 4.31 3.32
CA TYR A 248 6.82 4.08 3.79
C TYR A 248 7.24 4.94 4.99
N VAL A 249 6.31 5.22 5.89
CA VAL A 249 6.59 6.03 7.09
C VAL A 249 7.46 5.24 8.07
N THR A 250 8.48 5.89 8.64
CA THR A 250 9.37 5.30 9.65
C THR A 250 9.71 6.32 10.73
N GLU A 251 9.75 5.86 11.98
CA GLU A 251 10.17 6.69 13.11
C GLU A 251 11.65 7.05 13.04
N ALA A 252 12.02 8.21 13.57
CA ALA A 252 13.42 8.67 13.60
C ALA A 252 14.37 7.70 14.31
N ALA A 253 13.91 7.07 15.40
CA ALA A 253 14.70 6.09 16.14
C ALA A 253 14.94 4.80 15.33
N MET A 254 13.93 4.32 14.61
CA MET A 254 14.03 3.15 13.72
C MET A 254 14.94 3.45 12.53
N ARG A 255 14.80 4.63 11.92
CA ARG A 255 15.68 5.09 10.84
C ARG A 255 17.16 5.14 11.25
N LYS A 256 17.47 5.63 12.46
CA LYS A 256 18.84 5.62 12.99
C LYS A 256 19.42 4.21 13.13
N LYS A 257 18.61 3.24 13.60
CA LYS A 257 19.02 1.83 13.67
C LYS A 257 19.24 1.24 12.27
N ALA A 258 18.36 1.55 11.32
CA ALA A 258 18.48 1.12 9.94
C ALA A 258 19.75 1.65 9.27
N ILE A 259 20.09 2.92 9.47
CA ILE A 259 21.34 3.51 8.95
C ILE A 259 22.56 2.74 9.47
N HIS A 260 22.58 2.44 10.77
CA HIS A 260 23.68 1.67 11.35
C HIS A 260 23.79 0.26 10.74
N SER A 261 22.68 -0.45 10.58
CA SER A 261 22.70 -1.79 9.96
C SER A 261 23.07 -1.76 8.48
N ILE A 262 22.73 -0.69 7.74
CA ILE A 262 23.18 -0.47 6.36
C ILE A 262 24.70 -0.29 6.33
N GLN A 263 25.27 0.52 7.23
CA GLN A 263 26.72 0.74 7.33
C GLN A 263 27.47 -0.56 7.63
N GLU A 264 26.95 -1.40 8.54
CA GLU A 264 27.55 -2.70 8.84
C GLU A 264 27.53 -3.66 7.65
N GLU A 265 26.42 -3.72 6.89
CA GLU A 265 26.33 -4.53 5.68
C GLU A 265 27.27 -4.02 4.59
N LEU A 266 27.34 -2.70 4.41
CA LEU A 266 28.25 -2.06 3.48
C LEU A 266 29.69 -2.46 3.77
N GLN A 267 30.15 -2.31 5.01
CA GLN A 267 31.51 -2.67 5.39
C GLN A 267 31.84 -4.14 5.08
N LYS A 268 30.93 -5.07 5.42
CA LYS A 268 31.09 -6.50 5.11
C LYS A 268 31.16 -6.74 3.60
N ARG A 269 30.29 -6.09 2.83
CA ARG A 269 30.22 -6.25 1.37
C ARG A 269 31.44 -5.66 0.66
N LEU A 270 31.96 -4.52 1.12
CA LEU A 270 33.18 -3.93 0.56
C LEU A 270 34.38 -4.85 0.75
N GLN A 271 34.54 -5.46 1.94
CA GLN A 271 35.62 -6.44 2.18
C GLN A 271 35.49 -7.64 1.23
N GLN A 272 34.28 -8.19 1.05
CA GLN A 272 34.05 -9.29 0.11
C GLN A 272 34.42 -8.92 -1.33
N LEU A 273 34.06 -7.72 -1.80
CA LEU A 273 34.39 -7.26 -3.14
C LEU A 273 35.89 -7.03 -3.31
N PHE A 274 36.56 -6.51 -2.27
CA PHE A 274 38.01 -6.37 -2.24
C PHE A 274 38.73 -7.71 -2.37
N ASP A 275 38.34 -8.71 -1.57
CA ASP A 275 38.92 -10.06 -1.59
C ASP A 275 38.71 -10.77 -2.95
N LEU A 276 37.63 -10.42 -3.66
CA LEU A 276 37.33 -10.91 -5.01
C LEU A 276 37.99 -10.09 -6.14
N ASN A 277 38.82 -9.09 -5.82
CA ASN A 277 39.44 -8.14 -6.77
C ASN A 277 38.42 -7.36 -7.63
N LYS A 278 37.20 -7.13 -7.10
CA LYS A 278 36.12 -6.36 -7.75
C LYS A 278 36.17 -4.88 -7.34
N HIS A 279 37.27 -4.21 -7.68
CA HIS A 279 37.53 -2.84 -7.20
C HIS A 279 36.56 -1.79 -7.75
N VAL A 280 36.09 -1.95 -9.00
CA VAL A 280 35.14 -0.99 -9.61
C VAL A 280 33.76 -1.10 -8.95
N GLU A 281 33.29 -2.32 -8.73
CA GLU A 281 32.04 -2.60 -8.03
C GLU A 281 32.09 -2.12 -6.58
N MET A 282 33.24 -2.30 -5.91
CA MET A 282 33.47 -1.83 -4.55
C MET A 282 33.34 -0.30 -4.46
N GLN A 283 34.06 0.43 -5.31
CA GLN A 283 34.03 1.89 -5.35
C GLN A 283 32.62 2.42 -5.66
N ARG A 284 31.94 1.82 -6.63
CA ARG A 284 30.57 2.17 -7.02
C ARG A 284 29.59 1.99 -5.86
N LEU A 285 29.67 0.86 -5.17
CA LEU A 285 28.78 0.52 -4.06
C LEU A 285 29.00 1.48 -2.89
N GLU A 286 30.26 1.77 -2.55
CA GLU A 286 30.62 2.69 -1.47
C GLU A 286 30.05 4.09 -1.71
N GLN A 287 30.36 4.69 -2.87
CA GLN A 287 29.93 6.05 -3.20
C GLN A 287 28.40 6.19 -3.14
N ARG A 288 27.68 5.26 -3.76
CA ARG A 288 26.22 5.31 -3.80
C ARG A 288 25.59 5.11 -2.43
N THR A 289 26.07 4.12 -1.67
CA THR A 289 25.47 3.79 -0.37
C THR A 289 25.73 4.90 0.65
N LEU A 290 26.93 5.51 0.66
CA LEU A 290 27.24 6.62 1.55
C LEU A 290 26.41 7.87 1.23
N TYR A 291 26.20 8.17 -0.06
CA TYR A 291 25.30 9.25 -0.48
C TYR A 291 23.85 9.00 -0.02
N ASP A 292 23.34 7.79 -0.22
CA ASP A 292 21.98 7.43 0.23
C ASP A 292 21.86 7.54 1.78
N ILE A 293 22.90 7.15 2.53
CA ILE A 293 22.94 7.31 3.99
C ILE A 293 22.88 8.80 4.39
N GLU A 294 23.68 9.67 3.77
CA GLU A 294 23.68 11.11 4.05
C GLU A 294 22.28 11.72 3.82
N MET A 295 21.63 11.33 2.72
CA MET A 295 20.26 11.76 2.42
C MET A 295 19.24 11.25 3.45
N LEU A 296 19.39 10.01 3.94
CA LEU A 296 18.55 9.47 5.00
C LEU A 296 18.76 10.19 6.35
N GLU A 297 19.98 10.62 6.66
CA GLU A 297 20.30 11.37 7.89
C GLU A 297 19.73 12.79 7.86
N GLU A 298 19.93 13.51 6.77
CA GLU A 298 19.56 14.93 6.65
C GLU A 298 18.07 15.14 6.32
N LEU A 299 17.53 14.35 5.38
CA LEU A 299 16.16 14.54 4.87
C LEU A 299 15.17 13.47 5.34
N GLY A 300 15.66 12.38 5.95
CA GLY A 300 14.82 11.24 6.34
C GLY A 300 14.38 10.36 5.16
N TYR A 301 14.82 10.66 3.94
CA TYR A 301 14.46 9.96 2.70
C TYR A 301 15.58 10.05 1.66
N CYS A 302 15.75 9.00 0.85
CA CYS A 302 16.64 8.99 -0.31
C CYS A 302 15.95 8.42 -1.56
N GLN A 303 16.46 8.70 -2.76
CA GLN A 303 15.92 8.09 -3.96
C GLN A 303 16.19 6.58 -3.97
N GLY A 304 15.15 5.77 -4.23
CA GLY A 304 15.27 4.32 -4.19
C GLY A 304 15.33 3.76 -2.76
N ILE A 305 14.76 4.47 -1.78
CA ILE A 305 14.69 4.06 -0.36
C ILE A 305 14.16 2.63 -0.18
N GLU A 306 13.32 2.15 -1.11
CA GLU A 306 12.77 0.80 -1.07
C GLU A 306 13.86 -0.28 -1.10
N ASN A 307 15.05 -0.01 -1.66
CA ASN A 307 16.17 -0.95 -1.65
C ASN A 307 16.76 -1.20 -0.25
N TYR A 308 16.41 -0.35 0.73
CA TYR A 308 16.76 -0.48 2.13
C TYR A 308 15.59 -0.98 2.98
N SER A 309 14.49 -1.44 2.37
CA SER A 309 13.25 -1.79 3.08
C SER A 309 13.46 -2.77 4.23
N ARG A 310 14.27 -3.82 4.05
CA ARG A 310 14.59 -4.78 5.13
C ARG A 310 15.20 -4.09 6.35
N HIS A 311 16.16 -3.18 6.15
CA HIS A 311 16.78 -2.44 7.25
C HIS A 311 15.79 -1.49 7.92
N LEU A 312 14.93 -0.87 7.13
CA LEU A 312 13.92 0.09 7.61
C LEU A 312 12.78 -0.59 8.38
N THR A 313 12.42 -1.82 8.03
CA THR A 313 11.37 -2.59 8.72
C THR A 313 11.90 -3.45 9.86
N GLY A 314 13.21 -3.70 9.91
CA GLY A 314 13.84 -4.58 10.91
C GLY A 314 13.58 -6.07 10.67
N ARG A 315 13.15 -6.45 9.46
CA ARG A 315 12.94 -7.84 9.04
C ARG A 315 14.26 -8.61 8.94
N ALA A 316 14.21 -9.93 9.09
CA ALA A 316 15.40 -10.77 8.96
C ALA A 316 15.85 -10.89 7.49
N PRO A 317 17.14 -11.18 7.21
CA PRO A 317 17.61 -11.46 5.85
C PRO A 317 16.80 -12.58 5.19
N GLY A 318 16.37 -12.36 3.95
CA GLY A 318 15.52 -13.28 3.21
C GLY A 318 14.02 -13.08 3.41
N GLU A 319 13.56 -12.35 4.42
CA GLU A 319 12.13 -12.05 4.60
C GLU A 319 11.68 -10.95 3.63
N PRO A 320 10.47 -11.06 3.04
CA PRO A 320 9.92 -10.00 2.21
C PRO A 320 9.49 -8.78 3.06
N PRO A 321 9.37 -7.59 2.45
CA PRO A 321 8.68 -6.47 3.08
C PRO A 321 7.20 -6.82 3.35
N PRO A 322 6.55 -6.10 4.29
CA PRO A 322 5.11 -6.17 4.46
C PRO A 322 4.38 -5.97 3.14
N THR A 323 3.24 -6.63 2.95
CA THR A 323 2.42 -6.52 1.73
C THR A 323 0.99 -6.16 2.06
N LEU A 324 0.14 -5.94 1.06
CA LEU A 324 -1.28 -5.67 1.31
C LEU A 324 -1.96 -6.80 2.09
N MET A 325 -1.47 -8.04 1.95
CA MET A 325 -2.02 -9.18 2.68
C MET A 325 -1.93 -9.02 4.20
N GLU A 326 -0.86 -8.41 4.71
CA GLU A 326 -0.70 -8.16 6.16
C GLU A 326 -1.65 -7.07 6.69
N TYR A 327 -2.31 -6.31 5.81
CA TYR A 327 -3.35 -5.35 6.21
C TYR A 327 -4.73 -6.02 6.35
N PHE A 328 -4.94 -7.19 5.74
CA PHE A 328 -6.20 -7.93 5.91
C PHE A 328 -6.24 -8.58 7.30
N PRO A 329 -7.44 -8.74 7.89
CA PRO A 329 -7.59 -9.61 9.05
C PRO A 329 -7.37 -11.08 8.65
N ASP A 330 -7.00 -11.92 9.61
CA ASP A 330 -6.73 -13.36 9.39
C ASP A 330 -7.86 -14.12 8.69
N ASP A 331 -9.11 -13.66 8.86
CA ASP A 331 -10.30 -14.28 8.25
C ASP A 331 -10.85 -13.44 7.08
N PHE A 332 -10.14 -13.43 5.96
CA PHE A 332 -10.55 -12.78 4.71
C PHE A 332 -10.73 -13.79 3.57
N LEU A 333 -11.41 -13.36 2.50
CA LEU A 333 -11.59 -14.14 1.27
C LEU A 333 -10.58 -13.70 0.22
N CYS A 334 -9.86 -14.64 -0.40
CA CYS A 334 -9.04 -14.37 -1.58
C CYS A 334 -9.69 -15.00 -2.82
N ILE A 335 -10.06 -14.16 -3.79
CA ILE A 335 -10.72 -14.54 -5.03
C ILE A 335 -9.75 -14.27 -6.17
N LEU A 336 -9.32 -15.31 -6.86
CA LEU A 336 -8.42 -15.21 -8.01
C LEU A 336 -9.23 -15.29 -9.30
N ASP A 337 -9.52 -14.14 -9.91
CA ASP A 337 -10.21 -14.09 -11.19
C ASP A 337 -9.29 -14.56 -12.32
N GLU A 338 -9.84 -15.27 -13.29
CA GLU A 338 -9.08 -15.96 -14.35
C GLU A 338 -7.85 -16.70 -13.81
N SER A 339 -8.07 -17.53 -12.79
CA SER A 339 -7.01 -18.19 -11.98
C SER A 339 -5.96 -18.93 -12.82
N HIS A 340 -6.33 -19.49 -13.97
CA HIS A 340 -5.43 -20.15 -14.91
C HIS A 340 -4.30 -19.23 -15.42
N VAL A 341 -4.52 -17.91 -15.46
CA VAL A 341 -3.50 -16.89 -15.75
C VAL A 341 -2.95 -16.28 -14.46
N THR A 342 -3.84 -15.85 -13.56
CA THR A 342 -3.48 -15.07 -12.37
C THR A 342 -2.52 -15.82 -11.44
N VAL A 343 -2.74 -17.13 -11.21
CA VAL A 343 -1.88 -17.96 -10.36
C VAL A 343 -0.45 -18.04 -10.93
N SER A 344 -0.33 -18.25 -12.25
CA SER A 344 0.96 -18.32 -12.94
C SER A 344 1.71 -16.99 -12.87
N GLN A 345 0.99 -15.87 -13.00
CA GLN A 345 1.57 -14.53 -12.91
C GLN A 345 2.13 -14.25 -11.51
N ILE A 346 1.37 -14.56 -10.45
CA ILE A 346 1.81 -14.42 -9.04
C ILE A 346 3.15 -15.17 -8.84
N GLY A 347 3.23 -16.42 -9.31
CA GLY A 347 4.45 -17.22 -9.17
C GLY A 347 5.66 -16.73 -9.98
N ALA A 348 5.45 -15.90 -11.00
CA ALA A 348 6.52 -15.38 -11.85
C ALA A 348 7.15 -14.08 -11.30
N MET A 349 6.40 -13.25 -10.55
CA MET A 349 6.84 -11.90 -10.16
C MET A 349 8.18 -11.90 -9.40
N TYR A 350 8.34 -12.79 -8.41
CA TYR A 350 9.59 -12.92 -7.64
C TYR A 350 10.79 -13.27 -8.51
N ARG A 351 10.64 -14.22 -9.43
CA ARG A 351 11.76 -14.70 -10.26
C ARG A 351 12.27 -13.61 -11.20
N GLY A 352 11.35 -12.85 -11.79
CA GLY A 352 11.69 -11.70 -12.64
C GLY A 352 12.40 -10.59 -11.85
N ASP A 353 11.86 -10.23 -10.68
CA ASP A 353 12.46 -9.19 -9.83
C ASP A 353 13.86 -9.59 -9.33
N ARG A 354 14.02 -10.83 -8.83
CA ARG A 354 15.30 -11.34 -8.36
C ARG A 354 16.35 -11.39 -9.46
N SER A 355 16.01 -11.87 -10.65
CA SER A 355 16.94 -11.92 -11.79
C SER A 355 17.51 -10.54 -12.12
N ARG A 356 16.65 -9.52 -12.18
CA ARG A 356 17.05 -8.13 -12.44
C ARG A 356 17.94 -7.57 -11.33
N LYS A 357 17.55 -7.75 -10.06
CA LYS A 357 18.30 -7.20 -8.92
C LYS A 357 19.62 -7.92 -8.66
N MET A 358 19.73 -9.19 -9.03
CA MET A 358 20.98 -9.94 -8.87
C MET A 358 22.12 -9.27 -9.65
N SER A 359 21.86 -8.87 -10.90
CA SER A 359 22.83 -8.09 -11.69
C SER A 359 23.24 -6.78 -11.03
N LEU A 360 22.31 -6.04 -10.40
CA LEU A 360 22.66 -4.81 -9.69
C LEU A 360 23.60 -5.08 -8.50
N VAL A 361 23.38 -6.15 -7.76
CA VAL A 361 24.18 -6.53 -6.59
C VAL A 361 25.56 -7.10 -6.99
N ASP A 362 25.61 -7.91 -8.05
CA ASP A 362 26.85 -8.53 -8.54
C ASP A 362 27.84 -7.52 -9.09
N TYR A 363 27.32 -6.41 -9.61
CA TYR A 363 28.07 -5.29 -10.17
C TYR A 363 28.08 -4.06 -9.24
N GLY A 364 27.77 -4.21 -7.95
CA GLY A 364 27.99 -3.15 -6.96
C GLY A 364 27.13 -1.89 -7.12
N PHE A 365 25.97 -1.97 -7.78
CA PHE A 365 24.99 -0.88 -7.82
C PHE A 365 24.12 -0.84 -6.56
N ARG A 366 23.89 -1.99 -5.91
CA ARG A 366 23.07 -2.13 -4.70
C ARG A 366 23.67 -3.14 -3.72
N LEU A 367 23.35 -2.97 -2.44
CA LEU A 367 23.68 -3.95 -1.39
C LEU A 367 22.90 -5.27 -1.58
N PRO A 368 23.42 -6.40 -1.08
CA PRO A 368 22.68 -7.68 -1.09
C PRO A 368 21.27 -7.59 -0.50
N SER A 369 21.06 -6.77 0.54
CA SER A 369 19.74 -6.50 1.11
C SER A 369 18.69 -5.99 0.13
N ALA A 370 19.09 -5.41 -1.00
CA ALA A 370 18.14 -4.97 -2.01
C ALA A 370 17.35 -6.15 -2.61
N LEU A 371 17.88 -7.38 -2.55
CA LEU A 371 17.17 -8.60 -2.95
C LEU A 371 16.01 -8.96 -1.99
N ASP A 372 16.08 -8.48 -0.74
CA ASP A 372 15.04 -8.69 0.26
C ASP A 372 13.87 -7.72 0.06
N ASN A 373 14.07 -6.60 -0.66
CA ASN A 373 12.97 -5.80 -1.17
C ASN A 373 12.36 -6.46 -2.39
N ARG A 374 11.38 -7.34 -2.24
CA ARG A 374 10.86 -8.18 -3.33
C ARG A 374 9.37 -8.46 -3.17
N PRO A 375 8.66 -8.87 -4.23
CA PRO A 375 7.34 -9.45 -4.04
C PRO A 375 7.42 -10.80 -3.32
N LEU A 376 6.28 -11.26 -2.79
CA LEU A 376 6.15 -12.59 -2.23
C LEU A 376 6.53 -13.68 -3.25
N GLN A 377 7.17 -14.72 -2.75
CA GLN A 377 7.26 -16.01 -3.43
C GLN A 377 5.88 -16.66 -3.44
N PHE A 378 5.65 -17.56 -4.40
CA PHE A 378 4.36 -18.28 -4.45
C PHE A 378 4.08 -19.06 -3.17
N SER A 379 5.10 -19.66 -2.55
CA SER A 379 4.96 -20.37 -1.28
C SER A 379 4.57 -19.45 -0.12
N GLU A 380 5.12 -18.24 -0.07
CA GLU A 380 4.79 -17.24 0.96
C GLU A 380 3.36 -16.72 0.76
N PHE A 381 2.94 -16.50 -0.49
CA PHE A 381 1.55 -16.19 -0.83
C PHE A 381 0.61 -17.33 -0.41
N ALA A 382 0.96 -18.58 -0.73
CA ALA A 382 0.16 -19.75 -0.37
C ALA A 382 -0.02 -19.86 1.14
N GLU A 383 1.09 -19.80 1.90
CA GLU A 383 1.10 -19.84 3.37
C GLU A 383 0.25 -18.73 3.98
N ALA A 384 0.33 -17.50 3.46
CA ALA A 384 -0.48 -16.38 3.94
C ALA A 384 -1.97 -16.46 3.54
N THR A 385 -2.37 -17.47 2.77
CA THR A 385 -3.77 -17.79 2.44
C THR A 385 -4.25 -19.15 2.96
N GLU A 386 -3.37 -19.91 3.65
CA GLU A 386 -3.67 -21.21 4.28
C GLU A 386 -4.21 -21.07 5.71
#